data_AF-A0A7X6RYG7-F1
#
_entry.id   AF-A0A7X6RYG7-F1
#
_cell.length_a   1.000
_cell.length_b   1.000
_cell.length_c   1.000
_cell.angle_alpha   90.00
_cell.angle_beta   90.00
_cell.angle_gamma   90.00
#
_symmetry.space_group_name_H-M   'P 1'
#
loop_
_entity.id
_entity.type
_entity.pdbx_description
1 polymer ?
#
loop_
_entity_poly.entity_id
_entity_poly.type
_entity_poly.pdbx_seq_one_letter_code
_entity_poly.pdbx_strand_id
1 'polypeptide(L)'
;MAECLRSRVLAALSEVLYVDESDFLYGDATDLRDLGLDSVRFVLLMKQLGIDRESDVPRRLADNLSIAGWVRELEKLGEPV
;
A
#
# COMPACT_ATOMS: atom_id res chain seq x y z
N MET A 1 9.53 5.29 11.89
CA MET A 1 8.13 5.43 11.43
C MET A 1 7.91 4.63 10.17
N ALA A 2 8.76 4.79 9.15
CA ALA A 2 8.88 3.91 7.97
C ALA A 2 8.65 2.41 8.23
N GLU A 3 9.41 1.81 9.14
CA GLU A 3 9.34 0.36 9.39
C GLU A 3 7.96 -0.11 9.92
N CYS A 4 7.34 0.71 10.77
CA CYS A 4 5.98 0.43 11.27
C CYS A 4 4.94 0.60 10.16
N LEU A 5 5.12 1.57 9.26
CA LEU A 5 4.24 1.79 8.10
C LEU A 5 4.41 0.69 7.06
N ARG A 6 5.64 0.27 6.77
CA ARG A 6 5.95 -0.86 5.89
C ARG A 6 5.23 -2.12 6.38
N SER A 7 5.43 -2.48 7.65
CA SER A 7 4.79 -3.65 8.26
C SER A 7 3.26 -3.58 8.18
N ARG A 8 2.67 -2.39 8.38
CA ARG A 8 1.23 -2.17 8.26
C ARG A 8 0.73 -2.35 6.81
N VAL A 9 1.45 -1.81 5.84
CA VAL A 9 1.12 -1.95 4.41
C VAL A 9 1.24 -3.41 3.98
N LEU A 10 2.32 -4.08 4.35
CA LEU A 10 2.55 -5.49 4.05
C LEU A 10 1.44 -6.37 4.63
N ALA A 11 1.07 -6.16 5.90
CA ALA A 11 -0.03 -6.92 6.53
C ALA A 11 -1.37 -6.73 5.80
N ALA A 12 -1.70 -5.49 5.39
CA ALA A 12 -2.92 -5.22 4.63
C ALA A 12 -2.89 -5.88 3.24
N LEU A 13 -1.74 -5.85 2.56
CA LEU A 13 -1.55 -6.50 1.27
C LEU A 13 -1.71 -8.02 1.37
N SER A 14 -1.07 -8.65 2.37
CA SER A 14 -1.21 -10.09 2.60
C SER A 14 -2.66 -10.49 2.86
N GLU A 15 -3.41 -9.69 3.62
CA GLU A 15 -4.82 -9.99 3.92
C GLU A 15 -5.75 -9.83 2.70
N VAL A 16 -5.54 -8.79 1.88
CA VAL A 16 -6.46 -8.48 0.76
C VAL A 16 -6.08 -9.19 -0.54
N LEU A 17 -4.79 -9.34 -0.81
CA LEU A 17 -4.28 -9.99 -2.03
C LEU A 17 -4.06 -11.49 -1.84
N TYR A 18 -4.09 -11.99 -0.59
CA TYR A 18 -3.79 -13.38 -0.25
C TYR A 18 -2.37 -13.80 -0.70
N VAL A 19 -1.39 -12.95 -0.40
CA VAL A 19 0.02 -13.12 -0.76
C VAL A 19 0.94 -13.11 0.46
N ASP A 20 2.09 -13.74 0.33
CA ASP A 20 3.15 -13.80 1.34
C ASP A 20 4.31 -12.86 0.96
N GLU A 21 5.22 -12.57 1.91
CA GLU A 21 6.43 -11.76 1.61
C GLU A 21 7.30 -12.39 0.51
N SER A 22 7.28 -13.72 0.35
CA SER A 22 8.00 -14.42 -0.72
C SER A 22 7.46 -14.17 -2.12
N ASP A 23 6.22 -13.70 -2.27
CA ASP A 23 5.62 -13.40 -3.57
C ASP A 23 6.16 -12.09 -4.16
N PHE A 24 6.78 -11.23 -3.34
CA PHE A 24 7.38 -9.97 -3.76
C PHE A 24 8.73 -10.20 -4.43
N LEU A 25 8.70 -10.58 -5.72
CA LEU A 25 9.89 -10.93 -6.51
C LEU A 25 10.96 -9.84 -6.57
N TYR A 26 10.57 -8.57 -6.43
CA TYR A 26 11.47 -7.41 -6.40
C TYR A 26 11.45 -6.70 -5.03
N GLY A 27 11.07 -7.43 -3.97
CA GLY A 27 10.86 -6.86 -2.64
C GLY A 27 9.86 -5.72 -2.67
N ASP A 28 10.13 -4.65 -1.93
CA ASP A 28 9.23 -3.49 -1.80
C ASP A 28 9.01 -2.71 -3.11
N ALA A 29 9.81 -2.98 -4.15
CA ALA A 29 9.67 -2.39 -5.49
C ALA A 29 8.76 -3.20 -6.42
N THR A 30 8.26 -4.37 -5.98
CA THR A 30 7.33 -5.20 -6.77
C THR A 30 6.09 -4.40 -7.15
N ASP A 31 5.70 -4.47 -8.42
CA ASP A 31 4.44 -3.88 -8.89
C ASP A 31 3.28 -4.68 -8.30
N LEU A 32 2.44 -4.02 -7.49
CA LEU A 32 1.36 -4.69 -6.80
C LEU A 32 0.32 -5.30 -7.77
N ARG A 33 0.26 -4.84 -9.02
CA ARG A 33 -0.61 -5.42 -10.06
C ARG A 33 -0.17 -6.83 -10.44
N ASP A 34 1.12 -7.12 -10.37
CA ASP A 34 1.66 -8.47 -10.60
C ASP A 34 1.21 -9.44 -9.50
N LEU A 35 0.86 -8.91 -8.33
CA LEU A 35 0.30 -9.64 -7.18
C LEU A 35 -1.24 -9.67 -7.17
N GLY A 36 -1.88 -9.23 -8.27
CA GLY A 36 -3.33 -9.26 -8.41
C GLY A 36 -4.06 -8.06 -7.81
N LEU A 37 -3.36 -6.95 -7.54
CA LEU A 37 -4.03 -5.69 -7.21
C LEU A 37 -4.86 -5.20 -8.40
N ASP A 38 -6.16 -5.07 -8.18
CA ASP A 38 -7.13 -4.50 -9.12
C ASP A 38 -7.93 -3.38 -8.45
N SER A 39 -8.84 -2.75 -9.18
CA SER A 39 -9.66 -1.64 -8.66
C SER A 39 -10.51 -2.01 -7.44
N VAL A 40 -11.00 -3.25 -7.35
CA VAL A 40 -11.83 -3.72 -6.22
C VAL A 40 -10.96 -3.94 -5.00
N ARG A 41 -9.85 -4.67 -5.15
CA ARG A 41 -8.87 -4.91 -4.08
C ARG A 41 -8.21 -3.62 -3.60
N PHE A 42 -7.98 -2.67 -4.48
CA PHE A 42 -7.48 -1.35 -4.11
C PHE A 42 -8.43 -0.62 -3.14
N VAL A 43 -9.74 -0.64 -3.41
CA VAL A 43 -10.74 -0.06 -2.50
C VAL A 43 -10.79 -0.80 -1.16
N LEU A 44 -10.67 -2.13 -1.16
CA LEU A 44 -10.58 -2.92 0.07
C LEU A 44 -9.34 -2.55 0.89
N LEU A 45 -8.19 -2.34 0.24
CA LEU A 45 -6.96 -1.89 0.90
C LEU A 45 -7.11 -0.50 1.51
N MET A 46 -7.79 0.44 0.84
CA MET A 46 -8.05 1.76 1.44
C MET A 46 -8.87 1.64 2.74
N LYS A 47 -9.90 0.78 2.74
CA LYS A 47 -10.69 0.48 3.94
C LYS A 47 -9.84 -0.16 5.04
N GLN A 48 -8.99 -1.14 4.70
CA GLN A 48 -8.13 -1.85 5.65
C GLN A 48 -7.06 -0.93 6.27
N LEU A 49 -6.52 -0.01 5.47
CA LEU A 49 -5.56 1.00 5.91
C LEU A 49 -6.24 2.21 6.57
N GLY A 50 -7.57 2.22 6.71
CA GLY A 50 -8.31 3.34 7.30
C GLY A 50 -8.10 4.66 6.55
N ILE A 51 -7.83 4.59 5.25
CA ILE A 51 -7.60 5.76 4.39
C ILE A 51 -8.96 6.25 3.89
N ASP A 52 -9.21 7.54 4.10
CA ASP A 52 -10.40 8.18 3.57
C ASP A 52 -10.35 8.23 2.04
N ARG A 53 -11.39 7.67 1.41
CA ARG A 53 -11.54 7.62 -0.05
C ARG A 53 -11.74 8.99 -0.68
N GLU A 54 -12.22 9.98 0.08
CA GLU A 54 -12.46 11.34 -0.41
C GLU A 54 -11.20 12.22 -0.33
N SER A 55 -10.14 11.74 0.34
CA SER A 55 -8.84 12.39 0.36
C SER A 55 -8.08 12.20 -0.97
N ASP A 56 -6.99 12.95 -1.16
CA ASP A 56 -6.10 12.77 -2.31
C ASP A 56 -5.13 11.56 -2.15
N VAL A 57 -5.16 10.89 -0.99
CA VAL A 57 -4.26 9.77 -0.69
C VAL A 57 -4.47 8.58 -1.63
N PRO A 58 -5.70 8.09 -1.88
CA PRO A 58 -5.92 6.98 -2.81
C PRO A 58 -5.37 7.28 -4.21
N ARG A 59 -5.48 8.51 -4.70
CA ARG A 59 -4.92 8.90 -5.98
C ARG A 59 -3.39 8.75 -5.98
N ARG A 60 -2.72 9.31 -4.97
CA ARG A 60 -1.25 9.24 -4.83
C ARG A 60 -0.75 7.80 -4.68
N LEU A 61 -1.50 6.95 -3.97
CA LEU A 61 -1.18 5.52 -3.86
C LEU A 61 -1.40 4.77 -5.18
N ALA A 62 -2.44 5.10 -5.93
CA ALA A 62 -2.68 4.55 -7.26
C ALA A 62 -1.59 4.94 -8.27
N ASP A 63 -0.96 6.11 -8.11
CA ASP A 63 0.17 6.55 -8.93
C ASP A 63 1.51 5.85 -8.55
N ASN A 64 1.56 5.14 -7.41
CA ASN A 64 2.80 4.56 -6.86
C ASN A 64 2.60 3.10 -6.37
N LEU A 65 2.14 2.19 -7.23
CA LEU A 65 1.74 0.81 -6.90
C LEU A 65 2.91 -0.14 -6.50
N SER A 66 3.59 0.18 -5.41
CA SER A 66 4.63 -0.62 -4.77
C SER A 66 4.62 -0.35 -3.27
N ILE A 67 5.15 -1.26 -2.44
CA ILE A 67 5.26 -1.02 -0.99
C ILE A 67 6.12 0.21 -0.73
N ALA A 68 7.27 0.33 -1.40
CA ALA A 68 8.16 1.48 -1.25
C ALA A 68 7.45 2.80 -1.62
N GLY A 69 6.69 2.80 -2.71
CA GLY A 69 5.87 3.94 -3.13
C GLY A 69 4.82 4.31 -2.10
N TRP A 70 4.07 3.33 -1.59
CA TRP A 70 3.02 3.56 -0.59
C TRP A 70 3.57 4.06 0.73
N VAL A 71 4.65 3.46 1.25
CA VAL A 71 5.32 3.91 2.47
C VAL A 71 5.72 5.39 2.33
N ARG A 72 6.38 5.76 1.24
CA ARG A 72 6.78 7.15 0.97
C ARG A 72 5.58 8.12 0.94
N GLU A 73 4.48 7.73 0.31
CA GLU A 73 3.30 8.61 0.24
C GLU A 73 2.59 8.75 1.58
N LEU A 74 2.55 7.68 2.39
CA LEU A 74 1.96 7.68 3.72
C LEU A 74 2.81 8.40 4.76
N GLU A 75 4.14 8.35 4.66
CA GLU A 75 5.04 9.09 5.54
C GLU A 75 4.78 10.60 5.48
N LYS A 76 4.56 11.13 4.26
CA LYS A 76 4.20 12.55 4.05
C LYS A 76 2.92 12.99 4.75
N LEU A 77 2.06 12.06 5.17
CA LEU A 77 0.83 12.37 5.93
C LEU A 77 1.08 12.45 7.44
N GLY A 78 2.17 11.88 7.92
CA GLY A 78 2.55 11.85 9.33
C GLY A 78 3.63 12.86 9.71
N GLU A 79 4.14 13.64 8.75
CA GLU A 79 5.05 14.75 9.02
C GLU A 79 4.25 15.96 9.54
N PRO A 80 4.56 16.50 10.73
CA PRO A 80 4.08 17.83 11.09
C PRO A 80 4.74 18.83 10.12
N VAL A 81 3.94 19.56 9.37
CA VAL A 81 4.38 20.73 8.59
C VAL A 81 4.87 21.83 9.54
#